data_AF-A0A419DC54-F1
#
_entry.id   AF-A0A419DC54-F1
#
_cell.length_a   1.000
_cell.length_b   1.000
_cell.length_c   1.000
_cell.angle_alpha   90.00
_cell.angle_beta   90.00
_cell.angle_gamma   90.00
#
_symmetry.space_group_name_H-M   'P 1'
#
loop_
_entity.id
_entity.type
_entity.pdbx_description
1 polymer ?
#
loop_
_entity_poly.entity_id
_entity_poly.type
_entity_poly.pdbx_seq_one_letter_code
_entity_poly.pdbx_strand_id
1 'polypeptide(L)'
;MSLEKAYKLIEEARIELYSHIAGRRVEEDVASLPAGDCNPLGSSATWDGRVLKFIIPDYPPRIADEKRLERKLRDRWIRMMMDAFYGLEPQPAFEEKVLCVIKYVLPLCVEWDVDNRWVKPFIDGLRYLRIIKSDGWNNMAYMVTGDVDKLNPRTEIYVAELAFIEEIIAML
;
A
#
# COMPACT_ATOMS: atom_id res chain seq x y z
N MET A 1 29.31 -12.78 -5.26
CA MET A 1 28.26 -11.77 -4.99
C MET A 1 27.42 -12.29 -3.84
N SER A 2 27.20 -11.51 -2.77
CA SER A 2 26.33 -11.94 -1.66
C SER A 2 24.86 -11.90 -2.06
N LEU A 3 24.01 -12.70 -1.39
CA LEU A 3 22.56 -12.72 -1.61
C LEU A 3 21.95 -11.33 -1.40
N GLU A 4 22.39 -10.63 -0.35
CA GLU A 4 21.96 -9.27 -0.02
C GLU A 4 22.29 -8.27 -1.16
N LYS A 5 23.50 -8.36 -1.72
CA LYS A 5 23.90 -7.50 -2.84
C LYS A 5 23.10 -7.81 -4.11
N ALA A 6 22.81 -9.08 -4.36
CA ALA A 6 21.97 -9.48 -5.50
C ALA A 6 20.53 -8.97 -5.33
N TYR A 7 19.97 -9.13 -4.13
CA TYR A 7 18.63 -8.64 -3.78
C TYR A 7 18.52 -7.13 -3.96
N LYS A 8 19.52 -6.38 -3.49
CA LYS A 8 19.59 -4.94 -3.67
C LYS A 8 19.57 -4.52 -5.15
N LEU A 9 20.43 -5.14 -5.98
CA LEU A 9 20.49 -4.82 -7.40
C LEU A 9 19.16 -5.08 -8.11
N ILE A 10 18.46 -6.15 -7.72
CA ILE A 10 17.11 -6.45 -8.22
C ILE A 10 16.14 -5.33 -7.83
N GLU A 11 16.14 -4.88 -6.58
CA GLU A 11 15.25 -3.80 -6.13
C GLU A 11 15.57 -2.45 -6.79
N GLU A 12 16.85 -2.13 -7.02
CA GLU A 12 17.24 -0.94 -7.77
C GLU A 12 16.74 -0.99 -9.22
N ALA A 13 16.94 -2.13 -9.90
CA ALA A 13 16.46 -2.33 -11.26
C ALA A 13 14.92 -2.28 -11.35
N ARG A 14 14.22 -2.86 -10.37
CA ARG A 14 12.76 -2.76 -10.27
C ARG A 14 12.32 -1.30 -10.18
N ILE A 15 12.90 -0.51 -9.28
CA ILE A 15 12.56 0.91 -9.12
C ILE A 15 12.82 1.72 -10.39
N GLU A 16 13.94 1.48 -11.05
CA GLU A 16 14.26 2.13 -12.32
C GLU A 16 13.23 1.79 -13.41
N LEU A 17 12.88 0.51 -13.56
CA LEU A 17 11.80 0.07 -14.44
C LEU A 17 10.49 0.79 -14.14
N TYR A 18 10.09 0.88 -12.86
CA TYR A 18 8.88 1.60 -12.48
C TYR A 18 8.95 3.08 -12.81
N SER A 19 10.11 3.73 -12.62
CA SER A 19 10.28 5.14 -12.95
C SER A 19 10.14 5.41 -14.45
N HIS A 20 10.53 4.46 -15.32
CA HIS A 20 10.30 4.55 -16.75
C HIS A 20 8.86 4.29 -17.15
N ILE A 21 8.19 3.31 -16.52
CA ILE A 21 6.76 3.05 -16.73
C ILE A 21 5.94 4.29 -16.33
N ALA A 22 6.28 4.92 -15.20
CA ALA A 22 5.63 6.14 -14.74
C ALA A 22 6.01 7.37 -15.57
N GLY A 23 7.28 7.52 -15.96
CA GLY A 23 7.82 8.66 -16.69
C GLY A 23 7.32 8.78 -18.13
N ARG A 24 7.19 7.65 -18.85
CA ARG A 24 6.57 7.62 -20.20
C ARG A 24 5.15 8.19 -20.22
N ARG A 25 4.45 8.15 -19.09
CA ARG A 25 3.07 8.63 -18.94
C ARG A 25 2.95 10.10 -18.55
N VAL A 26 4.05 10.79 -18.23
CA VAL A 26 4.03 12.26 -18.07
C VAL A 26 4.17 12.96 -19.44
N GLU A 27 4.77 12.28 -20.42
CA GLU A 27 4.88 12.75 -21.81
C GLU A 27 3.60 12.49 -22.62
N GLU A 28 2.80 11.50 -22.25
CA GLU A 28 1.45 11.27 -22.77
C GLU A 28 0.45 12.05 -21.91
N ASP A 29 -0.29 13.00 -22.49
CA ASP A 29 -1.23 13.89 -21.78
C ASP A 29 -2.12 13.12 -20.79
N VAL A 30 -1.86 13.30 -19.49
CA VAL A 30 -2.58 12.65 -18.37
C VAL A 30 -4.09 12.92 -18.42
N ALA A 31 -4.51 13.99 -19.11
CA ALA A 31 -5.90 14.36 -19.33
C ALA A 31 -6.62 13.52 -20.41
N SER A 32 -5.88 12.75 -21.22
CA SER A 32 -6.42 11.99 -22.36
C SER A 32 -6.60 10.49 -22.07
N LEU A 33 -6.12 10.00 -20.93
CA LEU A 33 -6.20 8.59 -20.57
C LEU A 33 -7.53 8.29 -19.87
N PRO A 34 -8.34 7.32 -20.34
CA PRO A 34 -9.58 6.95 -19.68
C PRO A 34 -9.27 6.47 -18.26
N ALA A 35 -10.16 6.79 -17.31
CA ALA A 35 -10.02 6.54 -15.86
C ALA A 35 -9.87 5.06 -15.43
N GLY A 36 -9.71 4.13 -16.38
CA GLY A 36 -9.46 2.70 -16.14
C GLY A 36 -8.09 2.18 -16.61
N ASP A 37 -7.33 2.92 -17.43
CA ASP A 37 -6.02 2.47 -17.97
C ASP A 37 -4.81 3.00 -17.16
N CYS A 38 -5.08 3.74 -16.10
CA CYS A 38 -4.10 4.44 -15.27
C CYS A 38 -3.32 3.55 -14.28
N ASN A 39 -3.56 2.24 -14.26
CA ASN A 39 -2.98 1.32 -13.29
C ASN A 39 -2.14 0.19 -13.94
N PRO A 40 -0.92 0.49 -14.43
CA PRO A 40 -0.08 -0.51 -15.11
C PRO A 40 0.42 -1.59 -14.14
N LEU A 41 0.27 -1.36 -12.83
CA LEU A 41 0.77 -2.22 -11.79
C LEU A 41 -0.29 -3.13 -11.21
N GLY A 42 -1.55 -3.01 -11.63
CA GLY A 42 -2.65 -3.85 -11.15
C GLY A 42 -3.08 -3.59 -9.70
N SER A 43 -2.73 -2.45 -9.11
CA SER A 43 -3.21 -2.06 -7.78
C SER A 43 -4.65 -1.56 -7.81
N SER A 44 -5.57 -2.18 -7.07
CA SER A 44 -6.99 -1.83 -7.08
C SER A 44 -7.48 -1.37 -5.72
N ALA A 45 -8.51 -0.51 -5.69
CA ALA A 45 -9.23 -0.18 -4.48
C ALA A 45 -10.71 -0.53 -4.61
N THR A 46 -11.34 -0.90 -3.48
CA THR A 46 -12.77 -1.20 -3.38
C THR A 46 -13.34 -0.59 -2.10
N TRP A 47 -14.57 -0.10 -2.17
CA TRP A 47 -15.30 0.50 -1.04
C TRP A 47 -16.70 -0.09 -0.95
N ASP A 48 -17.08 -0.60 0.22
CA ASP A 48 -18.39 -1.21 0.46
C ASP A 48 -19.34 -0.34 1.30
N GLY A 49 -18.94 0.90 1.61
CA GLY A 49 -19.67 1.81 2.51
C GLY A 49 -19.18 1.80 3.96
N ARG A 50 -18.34 0.83 4.37
CA ARG A 50 -17.75 0.75 5.71
C ARG A 50 -16.25 0.48 5.71
N VAL A 51 -15.77 -0.32 4.77
CA VAL A 51 -14.39 -0.76 4.66
C VAL A 51 -13.82 -0.38 3.29
N LEU A 52 -12.75 0.41 3.32
CA LEU A 52 -11.92 0.70 2.15
C LEU A 52 -10.81 -0.33 2.10
N LYS A 53 -10.72 -1.05 0.98
CA LYS A 53 -9.70 -2.07 0.75
C LYS A 53 -8.83 -1.69 -0.44
N PHE A 54 -7.52 -1.66 -0.24
CA PHE A 54 -6.53 -1.66 -1.31
C PHE A 54 -5.97 -3.07 -1.50
N ILE A 55 -5.72 -3.44 -2.75
CA ILE A 55 -4.95 -4.61 -3.14
C ILE A 55 -3.80 -4.11 -4.00
N ILE A 56 -2.58 -4.31 -3.53
CA ILE A 56 -1.37 -3.94 -4.25
C ILE A 56 -0.64 -5.25 -4.60
N PRO A 57 -0.48 -5.61 -5.88
CA PRO A 57 0.12 -6.89 -6.28
C PRO A 57 1.65 -6.87 -6.18
N ASP A 58 2.14 -6.47 -5.01
CA ASP A 58 3.53 -6.50 -4.61
C ASP A 58 3.62 -6.57 -3.08
N TYR A 59 4.81 -6.81 -2.55
CA TYR A 59 5.10 -6.68 -1.12
C TYR A 59 6.42 -5.91 -0.90
N PRO A 60 6.49 -5.07 0.14
CA PRO A 60 7.69 -4.30 0.45
C PRO A 60 8.95 -5.16 0.54
N PRO A 61 10.07 -4.72 -0.06
CA PRO A 61 11.30 -5.46 0.03
C PRO A 61 11.92 -5.37 1.43
N ARG A 62 12.74 -6.36 1.78
CA ARG A 62 13.55 -6.35 3.02
C ARG A 62 14.85 -5.60 2.76
N ILE A 63 14.82 -4.28 2.83
CA ILE A 63 16.01 -3.46 2.65
C ILE A 63 16.37 -2.81 3.99
N ALA A 64 17.53 -3.17 4.52
CA ALA A 64 18.12 -2.50 5.66
C ALA A 64 18.91 -1.28 5.17
N ASP A 65 18.70 -0.13 5.82
CA ASP A 65 19.65 0.98 5.91
C ASP A 65 20.08 1.73 4.63
N GLU A 66 19.18 1.91 3.65
CA GLU A 66 19.46 2.82 2.51
C GLU A 66 18.36 3.86 2.28
N LYS A 67 18.51 5.01 2.95
CA LYS A 67 17.55 6.14 2.91
C LYS A 67 17.12 6.57 1.51
N ARG A 68 18.03 6.54 0.52
CA ARG A 68 17.72 6.93 -0.86
C ARG A 68 16.79 5.92 -1.54
N LEU A 69 17.05 4.63 -1.31
CA LEU A 69 16.26 3.53 -1.87
C LEU A 69 14.89 3.48 -1.19
N GLU A 70 14.87 3.62 0.13
CA GLU A 70 13.67 3.72 0.96
C GLU A 70 12.74 4.85 0.47
N ARG A 71 13.27 6.05 0.20
CA ARG A 71 12.47 7.16 -0.33
C ARG A 71 11.79 6.81 -1.66
N LYS A 72 12.55 6.29 -2.63
CA LYS A 72 12.00 5.95 -3.96
C LYS A 72 10.92 4.86 -3.84
N LEU A 73 11.15 3.87 -2.98
CA LEU A 73 10.18 2.83 -2.73
C LEU A 73 8.93 3.38 -2.05
N ARG A 74 9.06 4.19 -1.01
CA ARG A 74 7.92 4.86 -0.37
C ARG A 74 7.08 5.63 -1.39
N ASP A 75 7.73 6.46 -2.21
CA ASP A 75 7.05 7.28 -3.22
C ASP A 75 6.32 6.38 -4.26
N ARG A 76 6.92 5.25 -4.64
CA ARG A 76 6.30 4.23 -5.49
C ARG A 76 5.04 3.62 -4.85
N TRP A 77 5.12 3.22 -3.57
CA TRP A 77 3.99 2.61 -2.85
C TRP A 77 2.82 3.58 -2.71
N ILE A 78 3.11 4.84 -2.36
CA ILE A 78 2.10 5.89 -2.32
C ILE A 78 1.46 6.07 -3.69
N ARG A 79 2.26 6.08 -4.78
CA ARG A 79 1.72 6.21 -6.14
C ARG A 79 0.79 5.07 -6.51
N MET A 80 1.12 3.83 -6.17
CA MET A 80 0.24 2.67 -6.40
C MET A 80 -1.10 2.81 -5.65
N MET A 81 -1.06 3.28 -4.40
CA MET A 81 -2.29 3.59 -3.65
C MET A 81 -3.10 4.71 -4.31
N MET A 82 -2.42 5.75 -4.84
CA MET A 82 -3.09 6.84 -5.56
C MET A 82 -3.78 6.37 -6.83
N ASP A 83 -3.08 5.60 -7.66
CA ASP A 83 -3.64 5.08 -8.92
C ASP A 83 -4.85 4.18 -8.63
N ALA A 84 -4.78 3.37 -7.56
CA ALA A 84 -5.90 2.55 -7.09
C ALA A 84 -7.08 3.38 -6.57
N PHE A 85 -6.81 4.41 -5.76
CA PHE A 85 -7.84 5.23 -5.11
C PHE A 85 -8.57 6.15 -6.08
N TYR A 86 -7.87 6.79 -7.01
CA TYR A 86 -8.50 7.72 -7.96
C TYR A 86 -9.36 7.02 -9.01
N GLY A 87 -9.17 5.71 -9.23
CA GLY A 87 -10.07 4.89 -10.04
C GLY A 87 -11.34 4.43 -9.30
N LEU A 88 -11.48 4.75 -8.00
CA LEU A 88 -12.63 4.39 -7.19
C LEU A 88 -13.64 5.55 -7.13
N GLU A 89 -14.92 5.24 -7.32
CA GLU A 89 -16.04 6.15 -7.07
C GLU A 89 -17.12 5.46 -6.22
N PRO A 90 -17.59 6.06 -5.10
CA PRO A 90 -17.11 7.32 -4.51
C PRO A 90 -15.75 7.16 -3.80
N GLN A 91 -15.05 8.26 -3.62
CA GLN A 91 -13.80 8.32 -2.84
C GLN A 91 -14.11 8.55 -1.36
N PRO A 92 -13.95 7.54 -0.48
CA PRO A 92 -14.26 7.70 0.94
C PRO A 92 -13.18 8.53 1.66
N ALA A 93 -13.63 9.28 2.66
CA ALA A 93 -12.78 9.92 3.66
C ALA A 93 -13.39 9.65 5.04
N PHE A 94 -12.53 9.40 6.02
CA PHE A 94 -12.93 9.10 7.38
C PHE A 94 -12.69 10.33 8.27
N GLU A 95 -13.76 10.79 8.91
CA GLU A 95 -13.71 11.93 9.83
C GLU A 95 -13.30 11.52 11.25
N GLU A 96 -13.65 10.29 11.62
CA GLU A 96 -13.42 9.68 12.93
C GLU A 96 -12.16 8.79 12.95
N LYS A 97 -11.82 8.31 14.13
CA LYS A 97 -10.66 7.43 14.33
C LYS A 97 -10.81 6.13 13.52
N VAL A 98 -9.77 5.76 12.77
CA VAL A 98 -9.78 4.53 11.94
C VAL A 98 -8.90 3.42 12.51
N LEU A 99 -9.19 2.20 12.12
CA LEU A 99 -8.23 1.08 12.16
C LEU A 99 -7.70 0.82 10.74
N CYS A 100 -6.37 0.85 10.58
CA CYS A 100 -5.69 0.44 9.36
C CYS A 100 -5.09 -0.97 9.53
N VAL A 101 -5.59 -1.95 8.80
CA VAL A 101 -5.04 -3.31 8.80
C VAL A 101 -4.18 -3.52 7.56
N ILE A 102 -2.90 -3.83 7.77
CA ILE A 102 -1.94 -4.12 6.71
C ILE A 102 -1.67 -5.62 6.72
N LYS A 103 -2.13 -6.31 5.68
CA LYS A 103 -1.95 -7.75 5.50
C LYS A 103 -0.92 -8.02 4.41
N TYR A 104 0.21 -8.60 4.81
CA TYR A 104 1.25 -9.05 3.90
C TYR A 104 0.96 -10.48 3.44
N VAL A 105 0.67 -10.66 2.15
CA VAL A 105 0.49 -11.98 1.54
C VAL A 105 1.78 -12.33 0.78
N LEU A 106 2.61 -13.19 1.37
CA LEU A 106 3.96 -13.47 0.88
C LEU A 106 4.01 -14.76 0.04
N PRO A 107 4.97 -14.87 -0.90
CA PRO A 107 5.08 -16.06 -1.74
C PRO A 107 5.70 -17.26 -1.02
N LEU A 108 6.29 -17.06 0.15
CA LEU A 108 6.95 -18.11 0.92
C LEU A 108 6.42 -18.11 2.35
N CYS A 109 6.13 -19.30 2.86
CA CYS A 109 5.80 -19.53 4.27
C CYS A 109 7.09 -19.51 5.10
N VAL A 110 7.59 -18.31 5.35
CA VAL A 110 8.75 -18.06 6.22
C VAL A 110 8.26 -17.31 7.44
N GLU A 111 8.80 -17.60 8.61
CA GLU A 111 8.52 -16.82 9.82
C GLU A 111 9.08 -15.39 9.66
N TRP A 112 8.36 -14.40 10.17
CA TRP A 112 8.80 -13.01 10.16
C TRP A 112 8.12 -12.21 11.26
N ASP A 113 8.87 -11.25 11.80
CA ASP A 113 8.39 -10.38 12.86
C ASP A 113 7.51 -9.26 12.29
N VAL A 114 6.32 -9.11 12.87
CA VAL A 114 5.30 -8.16 12.40
C VAL A 114 5.70 -6.69 12.58
N ASP A 115 6.56 -6.42 13.56
CA ASP A 115 7.11 -5.10 13.86
C ASP A 115 8.28 -4.72 12.93
N ASN A 116 8.92 -5.69 12.28
CA ASN A 116 10.01 -5.48 11.33
C ASN A 116 9.51 -5.35 9.87
N ARG A 117 8.37 -4.66 9.69
CA ARG A 117 7.72 -4.44 8.39
C ARG A 117 7.48 -2.97 8.09
N TRP A 118 7.44 -2.65 6.81
CA TRP A 118 7.19 -1.30 6.33
C TRP A 118 5.74 -0.88 6.50
N VAL A 119 5.41 -0.27 7.63
CA VAL A 119 4.05 0.23 7.91
C VAL A 119 3.90 1.69 7.44
N LYS A 120 4.92 2.51 7.70
CA LYS A 120 4.86 3.97 7.54
C LYS A 120 4.45 4.43 6.12
N PRO A 121 4.98 3.86 5.01
CA PRO A 121 4.57 4.28 3.67
C PRO A 121 3.07 4.17 3.41
N PHE A 122 2.41 3.14 3.95
CA PHE A 122 0.98 2.94 3.78
C PHE A 122 0.18 3.99 4.54
N ILE A 123 0.56 4.25 5.79
CA ILE A 123 -0.07 5.29 6.62
C ILE A 123 0.11 6.67 5.99
N ASP A 124 1.32 6.99 5.53
CA ASP A 124 1.60 8.23 4.80
C ASP A 124 0.75 8.33 3.53
N GLY A 125 0.57 7.23 2.80
CA GLY A 125 -0.32 7.15 1.65
C GLY A 125 -1.77 7.53 1.99
N LEU A 126 -2.33 6.97 3.07
CA LEU A 126 -3.69 7.32 3.53
C LEU A 126 -3.83 8.81 3.84
N ARG A 127 -2.81 9.40 4.48
CA ARG A 127 -2.78 10.84 4.80
C ARG A 127 -2.67 11.69 3.55
N TYR A 128 -1.79 11.34 2.61
CA TYR A 128 -1.62 12.09 1.35
C TYR A 128 -2.86 12.05 0.47
N LEU A 129 -3.59 10.92 0.50
CA LEU A 129 -4.87 10.75 -0.19
C LEU A 129 -6.05 11.42 0.52
N ARG A 130 -5.84 12.02 1.71
CA ARG A 130 -6.88 12.61 2.55
C ARG A 130 -7.98 11.62 2.95
N ILE A 131 -7.65 10.32 3.00
CA ILE A 131 -8.53 9.28 3.54
C ILE A 131 -8.64 9.43 5.05
N ILE A 132 -7.54 9.84 5.70
CA ILE A 132 -7.48 10.15 7.13
C ILE A 132 -6.94 11.57 7.34
N LYS A 133 -7.35 12.21 8.44
CA LYS A 133 -6.88 13.56 8.81
C LYS A 133 -5.41 13.61 9.20
N SER A 134 -4.95 12.62 9.99
CA SER A 134 -3.61 12.58 10.57
C SER A 134 -3.25 11.16 10.99
N ASP A 135 -1.95 10.87 11.14
CA ASP A 135 -1.40 9.61 11.64
C ASP A 135 -1.22 9.58 13.17
N GLY A 136 -1.73 10.61 13.87
CA GLY A 136 -1.74 10.67 15.33
C GLY A 136 -2.58 9.57 15.99
N TRP A 137 -2.21 9.19 17.22
CA TRP A 137 -2.87 8.13 18.00
C TRP A 137 -4.38 8.33 18.23
N ASN A 138 -4.86 9.57 18.15
CA ASN A 138 -6.26 9.94 18.27
C ASN A 138 -7.05 9.83 16.95
N ASN A 139 -6.36 9.73 15.81
CA ASN A 139 -6.96 9.63 14.47
C ASN A 139 -6.84 8.22 13.88
N MET A 140 -5.90 7.42 14.36
CA MET A 140 -5.78 6.04 13.88
C MET A 140 -5.19 5.06 14.89
N ALA A 141 -5.50 3.79 14.67
CA ALA A 141 -4.74 2.63 15.11
C ALA A 141 -4.33 1.80 13.88
N TYR A 142 -3.35 0.91 14.04
CA TYR A 142 -3.00 -0.01 12.97
C TYR A 142 -2.76 -1.44 13.49
N MET A 143 -2.95 -2.41 12.60
CA MET A 143 -2.65 -3.81 12.81
C MET A 143 -1.84 -4.33 11.63
N VAL A 144 -0.84 -5.17 11.91
CA VAL A 144 -0.08 -5.90 10.88
C VAL A 144 -0.38 -7.37 11.00
N THR A 145 -0.68 -8.02 9.88
CA THR A 145 -0.92 -9.47 9.82
C THR A 145 -0.33 -10.06 8.54
N GLY A 146 -0.29 -11.39 8.47
CA GLY A 146 0.39 -12.14 7.44
C GLY A 146 -0.45 -13.27 6.86
N ASP A 147 -0.16 -13.64 5.62
CA ASP A 147 -0.69 -14.81 4.94
C ASP A 147 0.28 -15.27 3.84
N VAL A 148 0.01 -16.42 3.23
CA VAL A 148 0.87 -17.01 2.20
C VAL A 148 0.08 -17.30 0.93
N ASP A 149 0.52 -16.74 -0.18
CA ASP A 149 0.01 -17.05 -1.52
C ASP A 149 1.18 -17.08 -2.49
N LYS A 150 1.53 -18.30 -2.95
CA LYS A 150 2.67 -18.53 -3.84
C LYS A 150 2.46 -17.98 -5.24
N LEU A 151 1.20 -17.90 -5.69
CA LEU A 151 0.85 -17.54 -7.05
C LEU A 151 0.58 -16.04 -7.16
N ASN A 152 -0.05 -15.45 -6.14
CA ASN A 152 -0.46 -14.05 -6.16
C ASN A 152 -0.03 -13.32 -4.88
N PRO A 153 1.28 -13.15 -4.65
CA PRO A 153 1.78 -12.38 -3.52
C PRO A 153 1.39 -10.91 -3.67
N ARG A 154 0.98 -10.29 -2.57
CA ARG A 154 0.37 -8.96 -2.56
C ARG A 154 0.36 -8.36 -1.16
N THR A 155 0.11 -7.07 -1.11
CA THR A 155 -0.18 -6.35 0.13
C THR A 155 -1.63 -5.90 0.07
N GLU A 156 -2.40 -6.26 1.10
CA GLU A 156 -3.77 -5.81 1.26
C GLU A 156 -3.82 -4.79 2.40
N ILE A 157 -4.50 -3.68 2.18
CA ILE A 157 -4.65 -2.61 3.19
C ILE A 157 -6.14 -2.39 3.38
N TYR A 158 -6.63 -2.55 4.60
CA TYR A 158 -8.02 -2.33 4.96
C TYR A 158 -8.11 -1.12 5.88
N VAL A 159 -9.07 -0.24 5.64
CA VAL A 159 -9.32 0.94 6.46
C VAL A 159 -10.80 1.01 6.77
N ALA A 160 -11.13 1.10 8.05
CA ALA A 160 -12.48 1.24 8.54
C ALA A 160 -12.52 2.11 9.79
N GLU A 161 -13.67 2.67 10.12
CA GLU A 161 -13.86 3.37 11.39
C GLU A 161 -13.63 2.40 12.56
N LEU A 162 -12.91 2.86 13.58
CA LEU A 162 -12.60 2.03 14.75
C LEU A 162 -13.87 1.61 15.49
N ALA A 163 -14.87 2.49 15.58
CA ALA A 163 -16.15 2.20 16.21
C ALA A 163 -16.86 1.00 15.58
N PHE A 164 -16.83 0.89 14.24
CA PHE A 164 -17.38 -0.27 13.53
C PHE A 164 -16.69 -1.58 13.91
N ILE A 165 -15.38 -1.56 14.14
CA ILE A 165 -14.63 -2.74 14.58
C ILE A 165 -14.92 -3.06 16.04
N GLU A 166 -15.02 -2.04 16.91
CA GLU A 166 -15.40 -2.20 18.31
C GLU A 166 -16.80 -2.82 18.47
N GLU A 167 -17.75 -2.43 17.62
CA GLU A 167 -19.08 -3.07 17.54
C GLU A 167 -18.98 -4.57 17.22
N ILE A 168 -18.15 -4.96 16.25
CA ILE A 168 -17.94 -6.37 15.90
C ILE A 168 -17.35 -7.14 17.06
N ILE A 169 -16.34 -6.59 17.73
CA ILE A 169 -15.68 -7.23 18.88
C ILE A 169 -16.66 -7.40 20.04
N ALA A 170 -17.53 -6.42 20.29
CA ALA A 170 -18.52 -6.49 21.36
C ALA A 170 -19.64 -7.52 21.12
N MET A 171 -19.79 -8.01 19.89
CA MET A 171 -20.76 -9.05 19.52
C MET A 171 -20.22 -10.48 19.64
N LEU A 172 -18.91 -10.66 19.89
CA LEU A 172 -18.25 -11.96 20.08
C LEU A 172 -18.30 -12.42 21.54
#